data_AF-A0A6V7I0C9-F1
#
_entry.id   AF-A0A6V7I0C9-F1
#
_cell.length_a   1.000
_cell.length_b   1.000
_cell.length_c   1.000
_cell.angle_alpha   90.00
_cell.angle_beta   90.00
_cell.angle_gamma   90.00
#
_symmetry.space_group_name_H-M   'P 1'
#
loop_
_entity.id
_entity.type
_entity.pdbx_description
1 polymer ?
#
loop_
_entity_poly.entity_id
_entity_poly.type
_entity_poly.pdbx_seq_one_letter_code
_entity_poly.pdbx_strand_id
1 'polypeptide(L)'
;TIGSTPSIDISETDTSDCPMTRRSSSGGLLSPEVELNGQTGQKAGEEQEGFYLLKKDSQRRMTLTRVLSQDEATICEVWLRNIHQDVGQTALDMSHLELLMRGLRDYISDQNQDAIALAFKTLKEELEFDATVINHLHLAIYLFQTAVNEVLRMHSIKPHWMFALDNLVRNAVQAAITVLSP
;
A
#
# COMPACT_ATOMS: atom_id res chain seq x y z
N THR A 1 35.71 13.22 -40.97
CA THR A 1 36.15 14.61 -41.12
C THR A 1 34.99 15.51 -40.78
N ILE A 2 35.17 16.29 -39.72
CA ILE A 2 34.26 17.30 -39.17
C ILE A 2 34.09 18.49 -40.12
N GLY A 3 32.96 19.18 -40.07
CA GLY A 3 32.70 20.42 -40.82
C GLY A 3 31.29 20.95 -40.54
N SER A 4 31.04 21.58 -39.40
CA SER A 4 31.15 23.04 -39.16
C SER A 4 29.86 23.80 -39.51
N THR A 5 29.09 24.12 -38.47
CA THR A 5 28.08 25.18 -38.44
C THR A 5 28.73 26.56 -38.55
N PRO A 6 28.16 27.52 -39.31
CA PRO A 6 28.66 28.89 -39.31
C PRO A 6 28.03 29.71 -38.16
N SER A 7 28.89 30.51 -37.52
CA SER A 7 28.63 31.50 -36.49
C SER A 7 27.89 32.74 -37.03
N ILE A 8 27.15 33.43 -36.16
CA ILE A 8 26.79 34.83 -36.33
C ILE A 8 27.58 35.66 -35.31
N ASP A 9 28.13 36.75 -35.81
CA ASP A 9 29.17 37.58 -35.22
C ASP A 9 28.53 38.85 -34.58
N ILE A 10 28.93 39.10 -33.33
CA ILE A 10 29.15 40.38 -32.60
C ILE A 10 28.50 41.70 -33.05
N SER A 11 28.10 42.49 -32.04
CA SER A 11 28.72 43.81 -31.79
C SER A 11 28.52 44.25 -30.33
N GLU A 12 29.63 44.62 -29.71
CA GLU A 12 29.82 45.14 -28.35
C GLU A 12 29.71 46.67 -28.32
N THR A 13 29.40 47.23 -27.15
CA THR A 13 29.86 48.56 -26.67
C THR A 13 29.48 48.64 -25.17
N ASP A 14 30.33 48.40 -24.18
CA ASP A 14 31.60 48.99 -23.70
C ASP A 14 31.39 49.78 -22.40
N THR A 15 32.36 49.64 -21.50
CA THR A 15 32.75 50.50 -20.36
C THR A 15 31.90 50.61 -19.07
N SER A 16 32.47 49.99 -18.02
CA SER A 16 33.02 50.67 -16.82
C SER A 16 32.28 50.70 -15.48
N ASP A 17 33.04 50.20 -14.49
CA ASP A 17 33.14 50.59 -13.08
C ASP A 17 32.02 50.28 -12.07
N CYS A 18 32.37 49.41 -11.09
CA CYS A 18 31.74 49.39 -9.76
C CYS A 18 32.29 50.54 -8.91
N PRO A 19 31.46 51.21 -8.09
CA PRO A 19 31.63 51.01 -6.64
C PRO A 19 30.34 51.09 -5.80
N MET A 20 30.46 50.58 -4.56
CA MET A 20 29.49 50.59 -3.46
C MET A 20 28.70 51.90 -3.28
N THR A 21 27.38 51.82 -3.07
CA THR A 21 26.65 52.72 -2.16
C THR A 21 25.43 52.04 -1.54
N ARG A 22 25.32 52.16 -0.21
CA ARG A 22 24.16 51.83 0.62
C ARG A 22 22.89 52.50 0.11
N ARG A 23 21.75 51.80 0.18
CA ARG A 23 20.47 52.48 0.42
C ARG A 23 19.53 51.62 1.27
N SER A 24 19.29 52.11 2.48
CA SER A 24 18.34 51.58 3.46
C SER A 24 16.91 51.60 2.92
N SER A 25 16.11 50.61 3.30
CA SER A 25 14.66 50.72 3.37
C SER A 25 14.20 49.99 4.63
N SER A 26 13.93 50.80 5.65
CA SER A 26 13.31 50.45 6.91
C SER A 26 11.81 50.76 6.84
N GLY A 27 10.98 49.82 7.26
CA GLY A 27 9.53 49.96 7.44
C GLY A 27 8.82 48.74 6.85
N GLY A 28 8.23 47.82 7.60
CA GLY A 28 7.79 47.85 8.98
C GLY A 28 6.44 47.14 9.00
N LEU A 29 6.46 45.81 9.17
CA LEU A 29 5.31 45.03 9.62
C LEU A 29 5.83 44.01 10.61
N LEU A 30 5.77 44.39 11.89
CA LEU A 30 6.01 43.53 13.02
C LEU A 30 4.90 42.47 13.04
N SER A 31 5.20 41.28 12.55
CA SER A 31 4.47 40.09 12.97
C SER A 31 4.93 39.77 14.40
N PRO A 32 4.05 39.43 15.35
CA PRO A 32 4.46 39.21 16.72
C PRO A 32 5.49 38.07 16.77
N GLU A 33 6.62 38.32 17.40
CA GLU A 33 7.52 37.26 17.82
C GLU A 33 6.81 36.48 18.92
N VAL A 34 6.32 35.29 18.57
CA VAL A 34 5.93 34.32 19.59
C VAL A 34 7.24 33.82 20.19
N GLU A 35 7.67 34.44 21.29
CA GLU A 35 8.63 33.85 22.22
C GLU A 35 7.99 32.59 22.81
N LEU A 36 8.05 31.49 22.06
CA LEU A 36 7.73 30.17 22.58
C LEU A 36 8.99 29.61 23.20
N ASN A 37 9.10 29.87 24.50
CA ASN A 37 9.82 29.08 25.48
C ASN A 37 9.92 27.60 25.04
N GLY A 38 11.14 27.06 25.05
CA GLY A 38 11.56 25.92 24.24
C GLY A 38 10.70 24.65 24.29
N GLN A 39 10.69 23.94 23.14
CA GLN A 39 10.47 22.49 22.90
C GLN A 39 9.70 22.15 21.60
N THR A 40 9.43 23.08 20.68
CA THR A 40 8.52 22.82 19.54
C THR A 40 9.16 22.35 18.23
N GLY A 41 10.49 22.20 18.15
CA GLY A 41 11.16 21.74 16.93
C GLY A 41 11.03 20.23 16.63
N GLN A 42 10.68 19.40 17.61
CA GLN A 42 10.56 17.95 17.43
C GLN A 42 9.19 17.53 16.90
N LYS A 43 8.09 18.14 17.37
CA LYS A 43 6.72 17.77 16.97
C LYS A 43 6.41 18.02 15.48
N ALA A 44 6.89 19.13 14.91
CA ALA A 44 6.60 19.45 13.50
C ALA A 44 7.25 18.45 12.52
N GLY A 45 8.41 17.89 12.88
CA GLY A 45 9.07 16.84 12.10
C GLY A 45 8.34 15.49 12.21
N GLU A 46 7.90 15.13 13.42
CA GLU A 46 7.16 13.90 13.69
C GLU A 46 5.78 13.87 13.01
N GLU A 47 5.05 14.99 13.01
CA GLU A 47 3.76 15.13 12.33
C GLU A 47 3.90 15.02 10.80
N GLN A 48 4.94 15.65 10.24
CA GLN A 48 5.23 15.61 8.82
C GLN A 48 5.66 14.19 8.38
N GLU A 49 6.51 13.52 9.15
CA GLU A 49 6.93 12.13 8.91
C GLU A 49 5.75 11.16 9.01
N GLY A 50 4.89 11.31 10.02
CA GLY A 50 3.66 10.54 10.18
C GLY A 50 2.75 10.68 8.95
N PHE A 51 2.56 11.90 8.43
CA PHE A 51 1.80 12.14 7.21
C PHE A 51 2.42 11.45 5.98
N TYR A 52 3.75 11.50 5.81
CA TYR A 52 4.44 10.80 4.73
C TYR A 52 4.30 9.28 4.82
N LEU A 53 4.34 8.71 6.03
CA LEU A 53 4.14 7.28 6.26
C LEU A 53 2.71 6.85 5.90
N LEU A 54 1.69 7.61 6.31
CA LEU A 54 0.29 7.36 5.97
C LEU A 54 0.04 7.43 4.46
N LYS A 55 0.63 8.43 3.78
CA LYS A 55 0.52 8.54 2.32
C LYS A 55 1.15 7.35 1.60
N LYS A 56 2.33 6.92 2.04
CA LYS A 56 3.03 5.76 1.49
C LYS A 56 2.28 4.45 1.75
N ASP A 57 1.68 4.31 2.93
CA ASP A 57 0.84 3.17 3.28
C ASP A 57 -0.42 3.10 2.40
N SER A 58 -1.15 4.21 2.29
CA SER A 58 -2.32 4.32 1.40
C SER A 58 -1.98 3.93 -0.04
N GLN A 59 -0.84 4.40 -0.58
CA GLN A 59 -0.39 4.02 -1.93
C GLN A 59 -0.16 2.51 -2.07
N ARG A 60 0.43 1.86 -1.06
CA ARG A 60 0.65 0.41 -1.05
C ARG A 60 -0.66 -0.36 -1.02
N ARG A 61 -1.61 0.06 -0.16
CA ARG A 61 -2.94 -0.54 -0.07
C ARG A 61 -3.70 -0.41 -1.38
N MET A 62 -3.74 0.79 -1.97
CA MET A 62 -4.36 1.01 -3.29
C MET A 62 -3.76 0.12 -4.39
N THR A 63 -2.43 -0.03 -4.38
CA THR A 63 -1.74 -0.89 -5.36
C THR A 63 -2.14 -2.35 -5.19
N LEU A 64 -2.14 -2.86 -3.95
CA LEU A 64 -2.53 -4.23 -3.65
C LEU A 64 -4.00 -4.48 -3.98
N THR A 65 -4.92 -3.64 -3.52
CA THR A 65 -6.36 -3.73 -3.79
C THR A 65 -6.65 -3.76 -5.30
N ARG A 66 -5.90 -2.99 -6.09
CA ARG A 66 -6.02 -3.03 -7.56
C ARG A 66 -5.62 -4.38 -8.13
N VAL A 67 -4.47 -4.93 -7.76
CA VAL A 67 -4.02 -6.25 -8.22
C VAL A 67 -5.03 -7.32 -7.80
N LEU A 68 -5.42 -7.33 -6.52
CA LEU A 68 -6.43 -8.23 -5.98
C LEU A 68 -7.71 -8.18 -6.84
N SER A 69 -8.22 -7.00 -7.17
CA SER A 69 -9.43 -6.86 -7.98
C SER A 69 -9.25 -7.32 -9.44
N GLN A 70 -8.09 -7.09 -10.04
CA GLN A 70 -7.82 -7.44 -11.43
C GLN A 70 -7.61 -8.93 -11.64
N ASP A 71 -6.93 -9.58 -10.69
CA ASP A 71 -6.57 -10.99 -10.76
C ASP A 71 -7.41 -11.86 -9.82
N GLU A 72 -8.60 -11.41 -9.43
CA GLU A 72 -9.45 -12.08 -8.42
C GLU A 72 -9.68 -13.56 -8.77
N ALA A 73 -10.08 -13.85 -10.01
CA ALA A 73 -10.31 -15.21 -10.48
C ALA A 73 -9.01 -16.04 -10.45
N THR A 74 -7.91 -15.51 -11.00
CA THR A 74 -6.60 -16.19 -11.01
C THR A 74 -6.10 -16.50 -9.60
N ILE A 75 -6.26 -15.56 -8.67
CA ILE A 75 -5.87 -15.75 -7.26
C ILE A 75 -6.72 -16.86 -6.66
N CYS A 76 -8.04 -16.85 -6.86
CA CYS A 76 -8.93 -17.87 -6.30
C CYS A 76 -8.65 -19.26 -6.90
N GLU A 77 -8.32 -19.36 -8.18
CA GLU A 77 -7.92 -20.62 -8.83
C GLU A 77 -6.61 -21.18 -8.24
N VAL A 78 -5.58 -20.33 -8.12
CA VAL A 78 -4.30 -20.69 -7.49
C VAL A 78 -4.52 -21.09 -6.03
N TRP A 79 -5.39 -20.37 -5.33
CA TRP A 79 -5.69 -20.61 -3.93
C TRP A 79 -6.39 -21.95 -3.72
N LEU A 80 -7.43 -22.23 -4.50
CA LEU A 80 -8.15 -23.51 -4.46
C LEU A 80 -7.23 -24.67 -4.83
N ARG A 81 -6.36 -24.49 -5.85
CA ARG A 81 -5.33 -25.46 -6.23
C ARG A 81 -4.41 -25.77 -5.05
N ASN A 82 -3.94 -24.76 -4.33
CA ASN A 82 -3.05 -24.94 -3.18
C ASN A 82 -3.76 -25.68 -2.03
N ILE A 83 -5.05 -25.41 -1.79
CA ILE A 83 -5.85 -26.14 -0.79
C ILE A 83 -5.98 -27.61 -1.17
N HIS A 84 -6.33 -27.91 -2.42
CA HIS A 84 -6.42 -29.30 -2.91
C HIS A 84 -5.08 -30.05 -2.83
N GLN A 85 -3.95 -29.37 -3.01
CA GLN A 85 -2.63 -29.99 -2.87
C GLN A 85 -2.33 -30.40 -1.42
N ASP A 86 -2.88 -29.69 -0.43
CA ASP A 86 -2.59 -29.92 0.99
C ASP A 86 -3.55 -30.97 1.59
N VAL A 87 -4.87 -30.86 1.33
CA VAL A 87 -5.89 -31.73 1.95
C VAL A 87 -6.64 -32.65 0.98
N GLY A 88 -6.38 -32.56 -0.33
CA GLY A 88 -7.05 -33.37 -1.34
C GLY A 88 -8.47 -32.90 -1.65
N GLN A 89 -9.41 -33.11 -0.73
CA GLN A 89 -10.81 -32.69 -0.86
C GLN A 89 -11.16 -31.63 0.18
N THR A 90 -11.74 -30.52 -0.26
CA THR A 90 -12.18 -29.43 0.60
C THR A 90 -13.69 -29.20 0.46
N ALA A 91 -14.29 -28.64 1.51
CA ALA A 91 -15.67 -28.17 1.50
C ALA A 91 -15.81 -26.78 0.85
N LEU A 92 -14.69 -26.09 0.61
CA LEU A 92 -14.65 -24.77 0.01
C LEU A 92 -14.67 -24.87 -1.51
N ASP A 93 -15.46 -24.01 -2.15
CA ASP A 93 -15.48 -23.86 -3.60
C ASP A 93 -15.01 -22.46 -4.02
N MET A 94 -15.05 -22.19 -5.32
CA MET A 94 -14.63 -20.90 -5.87
C MET A 94 -15.44 -19.72 -5.32
N SER A 95 -16.77 -19.85 -5.20
CA SER A 95 -17.62 -18.78 -4.65
C SER A 95 -17.26 -18.44 -3.21
N HIS A 96 -16.99 -19.45 -2.37
CA HIS A 96 -16.57 -19.24 -0.99
C HIS A 96 -15.21 -18.50 -0.92
N LEU A 97 -14.26 -18.86 -1.80
CA LEU A 97 -12.96 -18.20 -1.85
C LEU A 97 -13.04 -16.78 -2.40
N GLU A 98 -13.86 -16.52 -3.41
CA GLU A 98 -14.11 -15.17 -3.92
C GLU A 98 -14.71 -14.27 -2.83
N LEU A 99 -15.68 -14.77 -2.08
CA LEU A 99 -16.29 -14.04 -0.97
C LEU A 99 -15.25 -13.69 0.10
N LEU A 100 -14.43 -14.67 0.52
CA LEU A 100 -13.38 -14.44 1.51
C LEU A 100 -12.29 -13.48 0.99
N MET A 101 -11.90 -13.63 -0.29
CA MET A 101 -10.96 -12.75 -0.96
C MET A 101 -11.45 -11.30 -0.93
N ARG A 102 -12.73 -11.06 -1.29
CA ARG A 102 -13.33 -9.71 -1.27
C ARG A 102 -13.28 -9.11 0.13
N GLY A 103 -13.64 -9.88 1.16
CA GLY A 103 -13.54 -9.44 2.56
C GLY A 103 -12.11 -9.06 2.98
N LEU A 104 -11.12 -9.87 2.61
CA LEU A 104 -9.70 -9.59 2.87
C LEU A 104 -9.20 -8.35 2.11
N ARG A 105 -9.61 -8.18 0.85
CA ARG A 105 -9.27 -7.02 0.02
C ARG A 105 -9.85 -5.74 0.59
N ASP A 106 -11.10 -5.78 1.03
CA ASP A 106 -11.80 -4.60 1.57
C ASP A 106 -11.18 -4.20 2.93
N TYR A 107 -10.78 -5.17 3.75
CA TYR A 107 -9.93 -4.90 4.92
C TYR A 107 -8.57 -4.28 4.53
N ILE A 108 -7.91 -4.75 3.49
CA ILE A 108 -6.65 -4.15 3.03
C ILE A 108 -6.86 -2.69 2.60
N SER A 109 -7.99 -2.36 1.96
CA SER A 109 -8.32 -0.99 1.56
C SER A 109 -8.53 -0.09 2.79
N ASP A 110 -9.46 -0.50 3.66
CA ASP A 110 -10.10 0.38 4.63
C ASP A 110 -9.66 0.13 6.07
N GLN A 111 -8.89 -0.94 6.30
CA GLN A 111 -8.43 -1.41 7.61
C GLN A 111 -9.57 -1.72 8.59
N ASN A 112 -10.76 -2.01 8.08
CA ASN A 112 -11.94 -2.38 8.88
C ASN A 112 -12.15 -3.90 8.91
N GLN A 113 -12.17 -4.49 10.10
CA GLN A 113 -12.40 -5.92 10.31
C GLN A 113 -13.85 -6.35 10.05
N ASP A 114 -14.80 -5.41 10.01
CA ASP A 114 -16.22 -5.71 9.75
C ASP A 114 -16.42 -6.42 8.40
N ALA A 115 -15.62 -6.08 7.39
CA ALA A 115 -15.68 -6.71 6.07
C ALA A 115 -15.32 -8.20 6.13
N ILE A 116 -14.28 -8.54 6.89
CA ILE A 116 -13.86 -9.94 7.11
C ILE A 116 -14.91 -10.67 7.95
N ALA A 117 -15.43 -10.02 9.00
CA ALA A 117 -16.45 -10.60 9.88
C ALA A 117 -17.74 -10.89 9.11
N LEU A 118 -18.15 -10.00 8.21
CA LEU A 118 -19.30 -10.20 7.33
C LEU A 118 -19.07 -11.38 6.38
N ALA A 119 -17.90 -11.46 5.75
CA ALA A 119 -17.56 -12.59 4.88
C ALA A 119 -17.62 -13.93 5.62
N PHE A 120 -17.02 -14.03 6.82
CA PHE A 120 -17.12 -15.25 7.63
C PHE A 120 -18.54 -15.55 8.10
N LYS A 121 -19.33 -14.53 8.41
CA LYS A 121 -20.74 -14.72 8.78
C LYS A 121 -21.50 -15.37 7.62
N THR A 122 -21.36 -14.84 6.40
CA THR A 122 -22.01 -15.41 5.22
C THR A 122 -21.50 -16.83 4.93
N LEU A 123 -20.19 -17.08 5.01
CA LEU A 123 -19.65 -18.44 4.89
C LEU A 123 -20.19 -19.40 5.95
N LYS A 124 -20.44 -18.94 7.18
CA LYS A 124 -21.06 -19.72 8.26
C LYS A 124 -22.52 -20.06 7.99
N GLU A 125 -23.21 -19.23 7.22
CA GLU A 125 -24.62 -19.45 6.84
C GLU A 125 -24.72 -20.39 5.63
N GLU A 126 -23.76 -20.31 4.69
CA GLU A 126 -23.70 -21.15 3.49
C GLU A 126 -23.11 -22.55 3.77
N LEU A 127 -22.16 -22.64 4.69
CA LEU A 127 -21.50 -23.89 5.05
C LEU A 127 -22.05 -24.41 6.38
N GLU A 128 -22.31 -25.71 6.46
CA GLU A 128 -22.58 -26.38 7.73
C GLU A 128 -21.30 -26.34 8.59
N PHE A 129 -21.19 -25.35 9.48
CA PHE A 129 -19.95 -24.96 10.16
C PHE A 129 -19.49 -25.98 11.22
N ASP A 130 -18.98 -27.11 10.74
CA ASP A 130 -18.38 -28.16 11.54
C ASP A 130 -16.87 -27.96 11.74
N ALA A 131 -16.25 -28.85 12.52
CA ALA A 131 -14.81 -28.78 12.78
C ALA A 131 -13.97 -28.93 11.49
N THR A 132 -14.49 -29.64 10.49
CA THR A 132 -13.82 -29.85 9.20
C THR A 132 -13.78 -28.56 8.40
N VAL A 133 -14.92 -27.87 8.26
CA VAL A 133 -15.03 -26.58 7.57
C VAL A 133 -14.16 -25.53 8.26
N ILE A 134 -14.16 -25.48 9.60
CA ILE A 134 -13.30 -24.55 10.35
C ILE A 134 -11.81 -24.81 10.05
N ASN A 135 -11.39 -26.07 10.02
CA ASN A 135 -10.01 -26.43 9.69
C ASN A 135 -9.66 -26.07 8.24
N HIS A 136 -10.57 -26.32 7.29
CA HIS A 136 -10.39 -25.93 5.89
C HIS A 136 -10.31 -24.41 5.71
N LEU A 137 -11.10 -23.63 6.46
CA LEU A 137 -11.03 -22.17 6.45
C LEU A 137 -9.73 -21.66 7.04
N HIS A 138 -9.27 -22.20 8.17
CA HIS A 138 -7.95 -21.85 8.72
C HIS A 138 -6.85 -22.13 7.70
N LEU A 139 -6.84 -23.32 7.10
CA LEU A 139 -5.88 -23.67 6.05
C LEU A 139 -5.96 -22.71 4.86
N ALA A 140 -7.16 -22.41 4.37
CA ALA A 140 -7.35 -21.45 3.29
C ALA A 140 -6.73 -20.10 3.65
N ILE A 141 -7.02 -19.55 4.83
CA ILE A 141 -6.47 -18.27 5.28
C ILE A 141 -4.94 -18.29 5.32
N TYR A 142 -4.32 -19.37 5.81
CA TYR A 142 -2.85 -19.53 5.80
C TYR A 142 -2.28 -19.57 4.37
N LEU A 143 -2.99 -20.19 3.43
CA LEU A 143 -2.57 -20.31 2.04
C LEU A 143 -2.84 -19.06 1.18
N PHE A 144 -3.67 -18.13 1.66
CA PHE A 144 -4.02 -16.91 0.92
C PHE A 144 -2.77 -16.11 0.53
N GLN A 145 -1.85 -15.95 1.47
CA GLN A 145 -0.60 -15.23 1.23
C GLN A 145 0.23 -15.86 0.11
N THR A 146 0.34 -17.19 0.12
CA THR A 146 1.07 -17.94 -0.91
C THR A 146 0.44 -17.73 -2.28
N ALA A 147 -0.89 -17.80 -2.38
CA ALA A 147 -1.62 -17.60 -3.63
C ALA A 147 -1.44 -16.19 -4.19
N VAL A 148 -1.61 -15.16 -3.34
CA VAL A 148 -1.43 -13.76 -3.75
C VAL A 148 0.02 -13.50 -4.18
N ASN A 149 1.02 -14.04 -3.47
CA ASN A 149 2.42 -13.87 -3.82
C ASN A 149 2.81 -14.58 -5.13
N GLU A 150 2.19 -15.73 -5.44
CA GLU A 150 2.36 -16.40 -6.73
C GLU A 150 1.90 -15.48 -7.88
N VAL A 151 0.70 -14.92 -7.77
CA VAL A 151 0.16 -14.01 -8.78
C VAL A 151 0.93 -12.69 -8.85
N LEU A 152 1.32 -12.10 -7.71
CA LEU A 152 2.14 -10.89 -7.68
C LEU A 152 3.50 -11.09 -8.38
N ARG A 153 4.06 -12.31 -8.39
CA ARG A 153 5.30 -12.62 -9.12
C ARG A 153 5.11 -12.75 -10.63
N MET A 154 3.87 -12.95 -11.10
CA MET A 154 3.55 -12.88 -12.53
C MET A 154 3.59 -11.44 -13.04
N HIS A 155 3.35 -10.47 -12.15
CA HIS A 155 3.59 -9.05 -12.42
C HIS A 155 5.08 -8.74 -12.23
N SER A 156 5.65 -7.90 -13.10
CA SER A 156 7.05 -7.45 -13.00
C SER A 156 7.25 -6.41 -11.88
N ILE A 157 6.94 -6.79 -10.63
CA ILE A 157 6.99 -5.95 -9.43
C ILE A 157 8.41 -5.95 -8.85
N LYS A 158 8.90 -4.77 -8.47
CA LYS A 158 10.25 -4.65 -7.87
C LYS A 158 10.31 -5.32 -6.49
N PRO A 159 11.45 -5.90 -6.06
CA PRO A 159 11.56 -6.63 -4.79
C PRO A 159 11.12 -5.85 -3.54
N HIS A 160 11.42 -4.55 -3.46
CA HIS A 160 10.99 -3.71 -2.33
C HIS A 160 9.46 -3.52 -2.26
N TRP A 161 8.79 -3.50 -3.42
CA TRP A 161 7.33 -3.47 -3.49
C TRP A 161 6.77 -4.82 -3.11
N MET A 162 7.31 -5.92 -3.65
CA MET A 162 6.91 -7.27 -3.25
C MET A 162 6.93 -7.45 -1.73
N PHE A 163 8.01 -7.04 -1.06
CA PHE A 163 8.10 -7.10 0.40
C PHE A 163 7.01 -6.27 1.12
N ALA A 164 6.74 -5.06 0.62
CA ALA A 164 5.74 -4.17 1.22
C ALA A 164 4.30 -4.70 1.03
N LEU A 165 3.97 -5.22 -0.15
CA LEU A 165 2.65 -5.80 -0.45
C LEU A 165 2.44 -7.10 0.33
N ASP A 166 3.46 -7.96 0.36
CA ASP A 166 3.45 -9.21 1.13
C ASP A 166 3.21 -8.97 2.62
N ASN A 167 3.75 -7.87 3.18
CA ASN A 167 3.44 -7.47 4.56
C ASN A 167 1.98 -7.08 4.79
N LEU A 168 1.34 -6.39 3.83
CA LEU A 168 -0.09 -6.08 3.92
C LEU A 168 -0.94 -7.34 3.87
N VAL A 169 -0.58 -8.31 3.02
CA VAL A 169 -1.26 -9.60 2.93
C VAL A 169 -1.13 -10.36 4.26
N ARG A 170 0.06 -10.40 4.87
CA ARG A 170 0.25 -10.99 6.21
C ARG A 170 -0.65 -10.38 7.27
N ASN A 171 -0.77 -9.06 7.28
CA ASN A 171 -1.64 -8.37 8.24
C ASN A 171 -3.11 -8.76 8.03
N ALA A 172 -3.56 -8.88 6.78
CA ALA A 172 -4.91 -9.33 6.46
C ALA A 172 -5.17 -10.78 6.89
N VAL A 173 -4.20 -11.67 6.67
CA VAL A 173 -4.24 -13.06 7.16
C VAL A 173 -4.37 -13.10 8.68
N GLN A 174 -3.56 -12.32 9.40
CA GLN A 174 -3.63 -12.28 10.86
C GLN A 174 -4.98 -11.76 11.37
N ALA A 175 -5.51 -10.70 10.74
CA ALA A 175 -6.83 -10.17 11.07
C ALA A 175 -7.93 -11.23 10.83
N ALA A 176 -7.85 -11.98 9.73
CA ALA A 176 -8.80 -13.04 9.43
C ALA A 176 -8.74 -14.20 10.43
N ILE A 177 -7.55 -14.62 10.86
CA ILE A 177 -7.38 -15.63 11.90
C ILE A 177 -8.03 -15.16 13.21
N THR A 178 -7.80 -13.90 13.61
CA THR A 178 -8.41 -13.32 14.81
C THR A 178 -9.94 -13.27 14.73
N VAL A 179 -10.52 -12.99 13.55
CA VAL A 179 -11.97 -12.97 13.39
C VAL A 179 -12.56 -14.39 13.32
N LEU A 180 -11.84 -15.34 12.73
CA LEU A 180 -12.29 -16.73 12.62
C LEU A 180 -12.21 -17.50 13.95
N SER A 181 -11.27 -17.12 14.84
CA SER A 181 -11.15 -17.66 16.20
C SER A 181 -11.93 -16.78 17.20
N PRO A 182 -13.18 -17.11 17.54
CA PRO A 182 -13.92 -16.47 18.64
C PRO A 182 -13.39 -16.85 20.02
#